data_AF-A0A763YND9-F1
#
_entry.id   AF-A0A763YND9-F1
#
_cell.length_a   1.000
_cell.length_b   1.000
_cell.length_c   1.000
_cell.angle_alpha   90.00
_cell.angle_beta   90.00
_cell.angle_gamma   90.00
#
_symmetry.space_group_name_H-M   'P 1'
#
loop_
_entity.id
_entity.type
_entity.pdbx_description
1 polymer ?
#
loop_
_entity_poly.entity_id
_entity_poly.type
_entity_poly.pdbx_seq_one_letter_code
_entity_poly.pdbx_strand_id
1 'polypeptide(L)'
;AVTEQNNTLQQTQSSIIGLKREITRLTAELTAATRQNDALAKQVSALQQQVAAGRTDSAAQTKTTADLTAARKQVTDLTAKLAAVTERNDALQKTVQAQQQTPATLKTPRQRLAYAAGVMFAQDVRDAQASNRMLGVNLDGTLLQAGLSDALNGHLRLDDKALATATDDLADAAREGFRKVKATQSKLAAAWLEKFRKLKGAARDDSGFWYRVTWEGDGERLRLDDVVDVVVEEKLADGTVVSDMDRTGSGLRQRVSDFPPVFAAGLLRLKNHGQITLVVPPELAYGDKGYPPDVPPGATMIYQVRVSDRIDGSEIKGGPSGAAQKQNGRSAG
;
A
#
# COMPACT_ATOMS: atom_id res chain seq x y z
N ALA A 1 14.95 18.38 24.21
CA ALA A 1 15.03 17.17 23.36
C ALA A 1 13.93 17.09 22.28
N VAL A 2 12.66 16.85 22.64
CA VAL A 2 11.57 16.67 21.65
C VAL A 2 11.31 17.97 20.88
N THR A 3 11.34 19.11 21.57
CA THR A 3 11.65 20.48 21.08
C THR A 3 12.55 20.50 19.83
N GLU A 4 13.85 20.34 20.10
CA GLU A 4 14.88 20.54 19.07
C GLU A 4 14.77 19.55 17.92
N GLN A 5 14.44 18.27 18.14
CA GLN A 5 14.53 17.29 17.05
C GLN A 5 13.47 17.48 15.94
N ASN A 6 12.29 18.00 16.28
CA ASN A 6 11.29 18.37 15.26
C ASN A 6 11.72 19.66 14.57
N ASN A 7 12.22 20.63 15.34
CA ASN A 7 12.78 21.86 14.81
C ASN A 7 13.91 21.51 13.82
N THR A 8 14.80 20.57 14.15
CA THR A 8 15.85 20.07 13.25
C THR A 8 15.26 19.47 11.97
N LEU A 9 14.25 18.60 12.05
CA LEU A 9 13.64 17.99 10.85
C LEU A 9 12.93 19.02 9.95
N GLN A 10 12.15 19.93 10.54
CA GLN A 10 11.51 21.02 9.79
C GLN A 10 12.56 21.99 9.22
N GLN A 11 13.57 22.36 9.99
CA GLN A 11 14.70 23.19 9.57
C GLN A 11 15.53 22.50 8.47
N THR A 12 15.67 21.17 8.47
CA THR A 12 16.25 20.40 7.36
C THR A 12 15.36 20.45 6.12
N GLN A 13 14.04 20.27 6.23
CA GLN A 13 13.13 20.39 5.08
C GLN A 13 13.09 21.82 4.51
N SER A 14 12.99 22.84 5.36
CA SER A 14 13.06 24.25 4.97
C SER A 14 14.44 24.59 4.35
N SER A 15 15.52 24.02 4.87
CA SER A 15 16.86 24.11 4.28
C SER A 15 16.90 23.50 2.88
N ILE A 16 16.42 22.26 2.69
CA ILE A 16 16.34 21.62 1.36
C ILE A 16 15.53 22.47 0.37
N ILE A 17 14.40 23.06 0.81
CA ILE A 17 13.60 23.96 -0.04
C ILE A 17 14.39 25.22 -0.42
N GLY A 18 15.09 25.84 0.54
CA GLY A 18 15.97 26.99 0.29
C GLY A 18 17.11 26.66 -0.69
N LEU A 19 17.80 25.53 -0.46
CA LEU A 19 18.87 25.03 -1.32
C LEU A 19 18.38 24.75 -2.76
N LYS A 20 17.17 24.16 -2.92
CA LYS A 20 16.57 23.96 -4.25
C LYS A 20 16.31 25.28 -4.98
N ARG A 21 15.78 26.30 -4.30
CA ARG A 21 15.58 27.64 -4.91
C ARG A 21 16.91 28.28 -5.33
N GLU A 22 17.94 28.15 -4.51
CA GLU A 22 19.27 28.67 -4.82
C GLU A 22 19.93 27.94 -6.00
N ILE A 23 19.77 26.60 -6.10
CA ILE A 23 20.18 25.82 -7.27
C ILE A 23 19.47 26.32 -8.54
N THR A 24 18.15 26.57 -8.49
CA THR A 24 17.41 27.15 -9.62
C THR A 24 17.96 28.52 -10.02
N ARG A 25 18.25 29.40 -9.04
CA ARG A 25 18.83 30.74 -9.28
C ARG A 25 20.20 30.64 -9.95
N LEU A 26 21.12 29.85 -9.38
CA LEU A 26 22.47 29.66 -9.92
C LEU A 26 22.47 29.00 -11.30
N THR A 27 21.52 28.10 -11.58
CA THR A 27 21.38 27.48 -12.91
C THR A 27 20.93 28.50 -13.97
N ALA A 28 20.04 29.44 -13.61
CA ALA A 28 19.65 30.54 -14.48
C ALA A 28 20.81 31.53 -14.71
N GLU A 29 21.57 31.86 -13.67
CA GLU A 29 22.78 32.70 -13.75
C GLU A 29 23.87 32.07 -14.63
N LEU A 30 24.12 30.77 -14.46
CA LEU A 30 25.05 30.01 -15.30
C LEU A 30 24.62 30.05 -16.78
N THR A 31 23.34 29.84 -17.06
CA THR A 31 22.78 29.90 -18.41
C THR A 31 22.95 31.28 -19.05
N ALA A 32 22.77 32.36 -18.28
CA ALA A 32 22.98 33.73 -18.74
C ALA A 32 24.46 34.03 -18.98
N ALA A 33 25.34 33.63 -18.06
CA ALA A 33 26.78 33.83 -18.15
C ALA A 33 27.40 33.08 -19.34
N THR A 34 27.00 31.84 -19.61
CA THR A 34 27.43 31.09 -20.81
C THR A 34 27.06 31.83 -22.10
N ARG A 35 25.81 32.27 -22.23
CA ARG A 35 25.35 33.06 -23.41
C ARG A 35 26.14 34.35 -23.59
N GLN A 36 26.50 35.03 -22.49
CA GLN A 36 27.31 36.24 -22.53
C GLN A 36 28.75 35.95 -22.96
N ASN A 37 29.33 34.84 -22.49
CA ASN A 37 30.69 34.42 -22.86
C ASN A 37 30.76 34.05 -24.36
N ASP A 38 29.75 33.32 -24.88
CA ASP A 38 29.64 32.99 -26.31
C ASP A 38 29.54 34.25 -27.21
N ALA A 39 28.82 35.28 -26.74
CA ALA A 39 28.70 36.55 -27.44
C ALA A 39 30.04 37.32 -27.47
N LEU A 40 30.74 37.38 -26.33
CA LEU A 40 32.05 38.02 -26.22
C LEU A 40 33.13 37.27 -27.02
N ALA A 41 33.11 35.94 -27.05
CA ALA A 41 34.03 35.14 -27.87
C ALA A 41 33.87 35.45 -29.37
N LYS A 42 32.62 35.62 -29.85
CA LYS A 42 32.33 36.07 -31.22
C LYS A 42 32.83 37.49 -31.47
N GLN A 43 32.66 38.41 -30.52
CA GLN A 43 33.17 39.78 -30.61
C GLN A 43 34.71 39.82 -30.66
N VAL A 44 35.39 39.01 -29.83
CA VAL A 44 36.86 38.86 -29.84
C VAL A 44 37.34 38.37 -31.21
N SER A 45 36.69 37.35 -31.79
CA SER A 45 37.01 36.85 -33.13
C SER A 45 36.83 37.93 -34.22
N ALA A 46 35.73 38.69 -34.17
CA ALA A 46 35.49 39.79 -35.11
C ALA A 46 36.53 40.93 -34.97
N LEU A 47 36.89 41.31 -33.75
CA LEU A 47 37.94 42.31 -33.49
C LEU A 47 39.32 41.81 -33.95
N GLN A 48 39.65 40.54 -33.75
CA GLN A 48 40.89 39.94 -34.26
C GLN A 48 40.97 39.99 -35.79
N GLN A 49 39.88 39.68 -36.49
CA GLN A 49 39.81 39.81 -37.95
C GLN A 49 39.99 41.26 -38.41
N GLN A 50 39.41 42.24 -37.71
CA GLN A 50 39.60 43.66 -38.02
C GLN A 50 41.02 44.16 -37.80
N VAL A 51 41.72 43.66 -36.77
CA VAL A 51 43.15 43.94 -36.54
C VAL A 51 44.01 43.32 -37.64
N ALA A 52 43.72 42.07 -38.03
CA ALA A 52 44.44 41.36 -39.09
C ALA A 52 44.22 41.97 -40.50
N ALA A 53 43.06 42.58 -40.75
CA ALA A 53 42.70 43.20 -42.03
C ALA A 53 43.39 44.54 -42.33
N GLY A 54 44.21 45.08 -41.42
CA GLY A 54 45.15 46.17 -41.70
C GLY A 54 44.54 47.47 -42.24
N ARG A 55 43.75 48.19 -41.43
CA ARG A 55 43.33 49.57 -41.76
C ARG A 55 44.48 50.55 -41.52
N THR A 56 44.64 51.50 -42.43
CA THR A 56 45.77 52.46 -42.47
C THR A 56 45.71 53.60 -41.45
N ASP A 57 44.61 53.77 -40.71
CA ASP A 57 44.46 54.78 -39.65
C ASP A 57 44.97 54.28 -38.29
N SER A 58 46.15 54.75 -37.87
CA SER A 58 46.78 54.39 -36.59
C SER A 58 45.90 54.63 -35.35
N ALA A 59 45.04 55.65 -35.39
CA ALA A 59 44.11 55.94 -34.29
C ALA A 59 42.99 54.89 -34.19
N ALA A 60 42.44 54.46 -35.34
CA ALA A 60 41.45 53.39 -35.39
C ALA A 60 42.06 52.05 -34.94
N GLN A 61 43.29 51.76 -35.37
CA GLN A 61 44.02 50.54 -35.02
C GLN A 61 44.32 50.46 -33.50
N THR A 62 44.75 51.57 -32.89
CA THR A 62 44.98 51.68 -31.45
C THR A 62 43.68 51.43 -30.65
N LYS A 63 42.57 52.02 -31.08
CA LYS A 63 41.26 51.80 -30.45
C LYS A 63 40.81 50.33 -30.54
N THR A 64 40.86 49.72 -31.73
CA THR A 64 40.49 48.30 -31.92
C THR A 64 41.34 47.36 -31.07
N THR A 65 42.62 47.68 -30.86
CA THR A 65 43.54 46.90 -29.99
C THR A 65 43.19 47.02 -28.51
N ALA A 66 42.78 48.23 -28.06
CA ALA A 66 42.29 48.45 -26.70
C ALA A 66 40.97 47.70 -26.45
N ASP A 67 40.01 47.80 -27.37
CA ASP A 67 38.72 47.11 -27.31
C ASP A 67 38.89 45.58 -27.27
N LEU A 68 39.81 45.03 -28.08
CA LEU A 68 40.17 43.60 -28.07
C LEU A 68 40.77 43.16 -26.72
N THR A 69 41.61 44.01 -26.11
CA THR A 69 42.23 43.73 -24.81
C THR A 69 41.19 43.73 -23.68
N ALA A 70 40.26 44.70 -23.71
CA ALA A 70 39.15 44.76 -22.76
C ALA A 70 38.20 43.55 -22.91
N ALA A 71 37.83 43.18 -24.13
CA ALA A 71 36.97 42.03 -24.41
C ALA A 71 37.62 40.70 -23.95
N ARG A 72 38.93 40.51 -24.19
CA ARG A 72 39.68 39.35 -23.67
C ARG A 72 39.67 39.28 -22.16
N LYS A 73 39.86 40.41 -21.46
CA LYS A 73 39.77 40.46 -19.99
C LYS A 73 38.37 40.06 -19.50
N GLN A 74 37.31 40.57 -20.14
CA GLN A 74 35.92 40.21 -19.80
C GLN A 74 35.64 38.71 -19.99
N VAL A 75 36.16 38.08 -21.05
CA VAL A 75 36.07 36.63 -21.26
C VAL A 75 36.76 35.86 -20.13
N THR A 76 37.97 36.27 -19.71
CA THR A 76 38.68 35.66 -18.56
C THR A 76 37.88 35.82 -17.26
N ASP A 77 37.41 37.03 -16.95
CA ASP A 77 36.66 37.34 -15.74
C ASP A 77 35.32 36.57 -15.67
N LEU A 78 34.62 36.42 -16.81
CA LEU A 78 33.39 35.63 -16.90
C LEU A 78 33.65 34.13 -16.82
N THR A 79 34.72 33.63 -17.43
CA THR A 79 35.10 32.21 -17.36
C THR A 79 35.44 31.80 -15.93
N ALA A 80 36.14 32.66 -15.17
CA ALA A 80 36.40 32.44 -13.75
C ALA A 80 35.11 32.43 -12.91
N LYS A 81 34.16 33.35 -13.18
CA LYS A 81 32.84 33.34 -12.54
C LYS A 81 32.02 32.11 -12.87
N LEU A 82 32.06 31.65 -14.13
CA LEU A 82 31.35 30.47 -14.59
C LEU A 82 31.84 29.21 -13.86
N ALA A 83 33.16 29.06 -13.69
CA ALA A 83 33.75 27.97 -12.91
C ALA A 83 33.27 28.00 -11.44
N ALA A 84 33.34 29.16 -10.78
CA ALA A 84 32.91 29.31 -9.38
C ALA A 84 31.41 29.06 -9.16
N VAL A 85 30.55 29.49 -10.10
CA VAL A 85 29.10 29.20 -10.06
C VAL A 85 28.82 27.72 -10.30
N THR A 86 29.56 27.07 -11.21
CA THR A 86 29.44 25.63 -11.48
C THR A 86 29.82 24.80 -10.26
N GLU A 87 30.99 25.06 -9.67
CA GLU A 87 31.46 24.39 -8.46
C GLU A 87 30.48 24.56 -7.29
N ARG A 88 29.92 25.77 -7.12
CA ARG A 88 28.91 26.03 -6.09
C ARG A 88 27.60 25.31 -6.37
N ASN A 89 27.14 25.23 -7.61
CA ASN A 89 25.94 24.48 -7.98
C ASN A 89 26.12 22.97 -7.69
N ASP A 90 27.24 22.38 -8.10
CA ASP A 90 27.59 20.97 -7.84
C ASP A 90 27.69 20.67 -6.33
N ALA A 91 28.29 21.57 -5.55
CA ALA A 91 28.38 21.44 -4.10
C ALA A 91 26.99 21.49 -3.43
N LEU A 92 26.09 22.37 -3.89
CA LEU A 92 24.72 22.42 -3.38
C LEU A 92 23.91 21.19 -3.80
N GLN A 93 24.07 20.70 -5.04
CA GLN A 93 23.42 19.47 -5.49
C GLN A 93 23.87 18.24 -4.67
N LYS A 94 25.18 18.09 -4.42
CA LYS A 94 25.72 17.04 -3.53
C LYS A 94 25.18 17.17 -2.09
N THR A 95 25.08 18.40 -1.58
CA THR A 95 24.50 18.67 -0.24
C THR A 95 23.03 18.26 -0.17
N VAL A 96 22.24 18.62 -1.19
CA VAL A 96 20.83 18.25 -1.30
C VAL A 96 20.66 16.73 -1.45
N GLN A 97 21.51 16.05 -2.22
CA GLN A 97 21.52 14.58 -2.32
C GLN A 97 21.83 13.93 -0.97
N ALA A 98 22.88 14.37 -0.26
CA ALA A 98 23.22 13.83 1.06
C ALA A 98 22.12 14.03 2.11
N GLN A 99 21.44 15.18 2.08
CA GLN A 99 20.30 15.47 2.97
C GLN A 99 19.05 14.66 2.60
N GLN A 100 18.81 14.37 1.31
CA GLN A 100 17.73 13.48 0.86
C GLN A 100 18.02 11.99 1.11
N GLN A 101 19.29 11.59 1.05
CA GLN A 101 19.74 10.23 1.29
C GLN A 101 19.92 9.87 2.77
N THR A 102 19.69 10.81 3.70
CA THR A 102 19.67 10.49 5.13
C THR A 102 18.50 9.51 5.37
N PRO A 103 18.75 8.22 5.65
CA PRO A 103 17.65 7.28 5.78
C PRO A 103 16.77 7.71 6.96
N ALA A 104 15.47 7.44 6.89
CA ALA A 104 14.57 7.62 8.03
C ALA A 104 14.98 6.67 9.17
N THR A 105 15.99 7.07 9.95
CA THR A 105 16.54 6.26 11.03
C THR A 105 15.43 6.02 12.05
N LEU A 106 15.15 4.77 12.40
CA LEU A 106 14.10 4.42 13.36
C LEU A 106 14.60 4.44 14.82
N LYS A 107 15.57 5.32 15.11
CA LYS A 107 16.35 5.32 16.35
C LYS A 107 15.57 5.89 17.54
N THR A 108 14.82 6.98 17.34
CA THR A 108 14.03 7.60 18.42
C THR A 108 12.57 7.11 18.42
N PRO A 109 11.88 7.15 19.59
CA PRO A 109 10.45 6.83 19.66
C PRO A 109 9.61 7.66 18.69
N ARG A 110 9.94 8.94 18.49
CA ARG A 110 9.20 9.82 17.58
C ARG A 110 9.36 9.43 16.11
N GLN A 111 10.56 9.00 15.69
CA GLN A 111 10.78 8.47 14.35
C GLN A 111 9.96 7.19 14.12
N ARG A 112 9.90 6.31 15.13
CA ARG A 112 9.06 5.10 15.09
C ARG A 112 7.57 5.41 15.06
N LEU A 113 7.08 6.41 15.78
CA LEU A 113 5.67 6.84 15.74
C LEU A 113 5.28 7.37 14.35
N ALA A 114 6.11 8.22 13.74
CA ALA A 114 5.85 8.73 12.39
C ALA A 114 5.88 7.62 11.34
N TYR A 115 6.82 6.67 11.45
CA TYR A 115 6.88 5.49 10.59
C TYR A 115 5.66 4.58 10.76
N ALA A 116 5.24 4.32 12.01
CA ALA A 116 4.05 3.51 12.30
C ALA A 116 2.77 4.12 11.71
N ALA A 117 2.57 5.44 11.83
CA ALA A 117 1.45 6.12 11.20
C ALA A 117 1.47 5.98 9.66
N GLY A 118 2.64 6.12 9.03
CA GLY A 118 2.81 5.87 7.59
C GLY A 118 2.50 4.42 7.18
N VAL A 119 2.85 3.45 8.01
CA VAL A 119 2.50 2.03 7.79
C VAL A 119 1.00 1.81 7.93
N MET A 120 0.33 2.43 8.90
CA MET A 120 -1.13 2.32 9.09
C MET A 120 -1.88 2.86 7.85
N PHE A 121 -1.59 4.07 7.40
CA PHE A 121 -2.21 4.60 6.17
C PHE A 121 -1.89 3.75 4.93
N ALA A 122 -0.69 3.15 4.87
CA ALA A 122 -0.34 2.22 3.79
C ALA A 122 -1.09 0.87 3.88
N GLN A 123 -1.59 0.47 5.05
CA GLN A 123 -2.49 -0.67 5.20
C GLN A 123 -3.87 -0.33 4.63
N ASP A 124 -4.46 0.81 5.03
CA ASP A 124 -5.76 1.28 4.49
C ASP A 124 -5.75 1.34 2.96
N VAL A 125 -4.68 1.88 2.37
CA VAL A 125 -4.50 1.95 0.91
C VAL A 125 -4.38 0.56 0.27
N ARG A 126 -3.70 -0.40 0.91
CA ARG A 126 -3.60 -1.78 0.40
C ARG A 126 -4.94 -2.51 0.48
N ASP A 127 -5.70 -2.30 1.55
CA ASP A 127 -7.00 -2.94 1.74
C ASP A 127 -8.03 -2.36 0.74
N ALA A 128 -7.97 -1.06 0.47
CA ALA A 128 -8.72 -0.43 -0.61
C ALA A 128 -8.31 -0.96 -2.00
N GLN A 129 -7.01 -1.11 -2.28
CA GLN A 129 -6.53 -1.73 -3.52
C GLN A 129 -6.98 -3.19 -3.66
N ALA A 130 -6.91 -3.99 -2.60
CA ALA A 130 -7.36 -5.38 -2.59
C ALA A 130 -8.86 -5.46 -2.89
N SER A 131 -9.66 -4.64 -2.20
CA SER A 131 -11.10 -4.50 -2.44
C SER A 131 -11.39 -4.16 -3.90
N ASN A 132 -10.75 -3.12 -4.44
CA ASN A 132 -10.92 -2.70 -5.84
C ASN A 132 -10.57 -3.82 -6.83
N ARG A 133 -9.48 -4.56 -6.61
CA ARG A 133 -9.12 -5.72 -7.46
C ARG A 133 -10.18 -6.82 -7.45
N MET A 134 -10.79 -7.12 -6.29
CA MET A 134 -11.90 -8.10 -6.23
C MET A 134 -13.11 -7.65 -7.06
N LEU A 135 -13.34 -6.33 -7.16
CA LEU A 135 -14.37 -5.74 -8.01
C LEU A 135 -13.97 -5.64 -9.49
N GLY A 136 -12.77 -6.08 -9.87
CA GLY A 136 -12.21 -5.96 -11.22
C GLY A 136 -11.57 -4.59 -11.52
N VAL A 137 -11.55 -3.67 -10.55
CA VAL A 137 -10.97 -2.33 -10.66
C VAL A 137 -9.46 -2.41 -10.38
N ASN A 138 -8.67 -2.51 -11.44
CA ASN A 138 -7.22 -2.62 -11.37
C ASN A 138 -6.56 -1.23 -11.48
N LEU A 139 -6.13 -0.69 -10.34
CA LEU A 139 -5.44 0.60 -10.26
C LEU A 139 -3.92 0.44 -10.40
N ASP A 140 -3.28 1.30 -11.18
CA ASP A 140 -1.82 1.36 -11.28
C ASP A 140 -1.18 1.80 -9.95
N GLY A 141 -0.27 0.97 -9.43
CA GLY A 141 0.37 1.21 -8.14
C GLY A 141 1.34 2.39 -8.13
N THR A 142 1.96 2.71 -9.27
CA THR A 142 2.89 3.84 -9.42
C THR A 142 2.12 5.16 -9.41
N LEU A 143 1.01 5.22 -10.15
CA LEU A 143 0.13 6.39 -10.17
C LEU A 143 -0.58 6.60 -8.83
N LEU A 144 -0.99 5.52 -8.15
CA LEU A 144 -1.56 5.63 -6.80
C LEU A 144 -0.54 6.16 -5.78
N GLN A 145 0.70 5.66 -5.83
CA GLN A 145 1.78 6.17 -4.97
C GLN A 145 2.11 7.64 -5.29
N ALA A 146 2.12 8.03 -6.57
CA ALA A 146 2.31 9.41 -6.98
C ALA A 146 1.18 10.31 -6.44
N GLY A 147 -0.09 9.92 -6.61
CA GLY A 147 -1.24 10.66 -6.11
C GLY A 147 -1.23 10.83 -4.58
N LEU A 148 -0.90 9.78 -3.83
CA LEU A 148 -0.76 9.85 -2.37
C LEU A 148 0.37 10.81 -1.96
N SER A 149 1.53 10.71 -2.61
CA SER A 149 2.67 11.60 -2.36
C SER A 149 2.33 13.05 -2.68
N ASP A 150 1.70 13.31 -3.82
CA ASP A 150 1.36 14.64 -4.28
C ASP A 150 0.29 15.29 -3.39
N ALA A 151 -0.70 14.51 -2.92
CA ALA A 151 -1.69 14.96 -1.95
C ALA A 151 -1.07 15.32 -0.58
N LEU A 152 -0.18 14.47 -0.05
CA LEU A 152 0.53 14.74 1.21
C LEU A 152 1.44 15.98 1.15
N ASN A 153 1.90 16.36 -0.04
CA ASN A 153 2.73 17.55 -0.27
C ASN A 153 1.94 18.78 -0.78
N GLY A 154 0.63 18.67 -1.00
CA GLY A 154 -0.20 19.75 -1.54
C GLY A 154 0.10 20.11 -3.01
N HIS A 155 0.67 19.20 -3.79
CA HIS A 155 1.12 19.41 -5.18
C HIS A 155 0.32 18.55 -6.17
N LEU A 156 -1.00 18.61 -6.11
CA LEU A 156 -1.89 17.84 -7.00
C LEU A 156 -1.64 18.18 -8.48
N ARG A 157 -1.69 17.14 -9.34
CA ARG A 157 -1.50 17.27 -10.81
C ARG A 157 -2.80 17.41 -11.60
N LEU A 158 -3.94 17.17 -10.94
CA LEU A 158 -5.27 17.36 -11.49
C LEU A 158 -5.91 18.56 -10.80
N ASP A 159 -6.72 19.33 -11.53
CA ASP A 159 -7.61 20.32 -10.93
C ASP A 159 -8.80 19.64 -10.22
N ASP A 160 -9.51 20.40 -9.39
CA ASP A 160 -10.62 19.90 -8.57
C ASP A 160 -11.73 19.23 -9.40
N LYS A 161 -11.98 19.72 -10.63
CA LYS A 161 -13.02 19.17 -11.51
C LYS A 161 -12.58 17.84 -12.10
N ALA A 162 -11.35 17.75 -12.61
CA ALA A 162 -10.78 16.51 -13.12
C ALA A 162 -10.67 15.44 -12.02
N LEU A 163 -10.31 15.83 -10.80
CA LEU A 163 -10.25 14.94 -9.64
C LEU A 163 -11.65 14.44 -9.23
N ALA A 164 -12.66 15.32 -9.23
CA ALA A 164 -14.05 14.94 -8.96
C ALA A 164 -14.56 13.92 -9.98
N THR A 165 -14.42 14.20 -11.28
CA THR A 165 -14.83 13.26 -12.35
C THR A 165 -14.13 11.91 -12.24
N ALA A 166 -12.80 11.89 -12.03
CA ALA A 166 -12.07 10.63 -11.85
C ALA A 166 -12.50 9.84 -10.59
N THR A 167 -12.99 10.53 -9.55
CA THR A 167 -13.52 9.90 -8.34
C THR A 167 -14.92 9.32 -8.56
N ASP A 168 -15.77 10.01 -9.32
CA ASP A 168 -17.09 9.51 -9.72
C ASP A 168 -16.97 8.28 -10.65
N ASP A 169 -16.10 8.35 -11.67
CA ASP A 169 -15.78 7.22 -12.57
C ASP A 169 -15.30 5.98 -11.79
N LEU A 170 -14.42 6.19 -10.80
CA LEU A 170 -13.95 5.14 -9.89
C LEU A 170 -15.08 4.55 -9.05
N ALA A 171 -15.97 5.39 -8.53
CA ALA A 171 -17.12 4.95 -7.75
C ALA A 171 -18.12 4.14 -8.60
N ASP A 172 -18.36 4.54 -9.85
CA ASP A 172 -19.23 3.80 -10.77
C ASP A 172 -18.62 2.48 -11.23
N ALA A 173 -17.32 2.45 -11.53
CA ALA A 173 -16.59 1.20 -11.80
C ALA A 173 -16.67 0.23 -10.60
N ALA A 174 -16.52 0.72 -9.37
CA ALA A 174 -16.68 -0.08 -8.16
C ALA A 174 -18.12 -0.57 -7.96
N ARG A 175 -19.14 0.27 -8.17
CA ARG A 175 -20.56 -0.11 -8.11
C ARG A 175 -20.91 -1.19 -9.14
N GLU A 176 -20.41 -1.07 -10.36
CA GLU A 176 -20.63 -2.06 -11.42
C GLU A 176 -19.92 -3.38 -11.09
N GLY A 177 -18.65 -3.31 -10.68
CA GLY A 177 -17.86 -4.46 -10.23
C GLY A 177 -18.54 -5.21 -9.09
N PHE A 178 -19.03 -4.50 -8.07
CA PHE A 178 -19.77 -5.06 -6.94
C PHE A 178 -21.03 -5.82 -7.38
N ARG A 179 -21.83 -5.24 -8.28
CA ARG A 179 -23.01 -5.90 -8.85
C ARG A 179 -22.63 -7.18 -9.61
N LYS A 180 -21.57 -7.14 -10.42
CA LYS A 180 -21.06 -8.30 -11.18
C LYS A 180 -20.57 -9.41 -10.24
N VAL A 181 -19.78 -9.07 -9.22
CA VAL A 181 -19.24 -10.02 -8.24
C VAL A 181 -20.35 -10.69 -7.45
N LYS A 182 -21.28 -9.92 -6.84
CA LYS A 182 -22.43 -10.51 -6.12
C LYS A 182 -23.29 -11.41 -7.01
N ALA A 183 -23.54 -11.01 -8.26
CA ALA A 183 -24.29 -11.85 -9.20
C ALA A 183 -23.57 -13.17 -9.53
N THR A 184 -22.24 -13.16 -9.63
CA THR A 184 -21.42 -14.37 -9.80
C THR A 184 -21.45 -15.24 -8.55
N GLN A 185 -21.22 -14.67 -7.36
CA GLN A 185 -21.23 -15.41 -6.09
C GLN A 185 -22.60 -16.06 -5.81
N SER A 186 -23.70 -15.33 -6.08
CA SER A 186 -25.06 -15.86 -5.98
C SER A 186 -25.30 -17.07 -6.90
N LYS A 187 -24.80 -17.03 -8.15
CA LYS A 187 -24.89 -18.17 -9.10
C LYS A 187 -24.08 -19.37 -8.64
N LEU A 188 -22.84 -19.16 -8.17
CA LEU A 188 -21.98 -20.22 -7.64
C LEU A 188 -22.63 -20.90 -6.43
N ALA A 189 -23.12 -20.10 -5.48
CA ALA A 189 -23.84 -20.57 -4.30
C ALA A 189 -25.09 -21.37 -4.65
N ALA A 190 -25.91 -20.90 -5.60
CA ALA A 190 -27.11 -21.61 -6.05
C ALA A 190 -26.77 -22.97 -6.69
N ALA A 191 -25.79 -23.01 -7.61
CA ALA A 191 -25.37 -24.23 -8.28
C ALA A 191 -24.74 -25.26 -7.33
N TRP A 192 -24.03 -24.80 -6.30
CA TRP A 192 -23.48 -25.67 -5.26
C TRP A 192 -24.58 -26.21 -4.34
N LEU A 193 -25.46 -25.33 -3.87
CA LEU A 193 -26.53 -25.68 -2.93
C LEU A 193 -27.60 -26.61 -3.55
N GLU A 194 -27.87 -26.49 -4.86
CA GLU A 194 -28.76 -27.40 -5.58
C GLU A 194 -28.28 -28.87 -5.51
N LYS A 195 -26.96 -29.08 -5.58
CA LYS A 195 -26.34 -30.41 -5.43
C LYS A 195 -26.35 -30.86 -3.97
N PHE A 196 -25.97 -29.97 -3.05
CA PHE A 196 -25.89 -30.28 -1.62
C PHE A 196 -27.25 -30.72 -1.03
N ARG A 197 -28.33 -30.03 -1.38
CA ARG A 197 -29.71 -30.35 -0.92
C ARG A 197 -30.18 -31.76 -1.30
N LYS A 198 -29.58 -32.38 -2.31
CA LYS A 198 -29.89 -33.75 -2.76
C LYS A 198 -29.12 -34.82 -1.99
N LEU A 199 -28.14 -34.44 -1.16
CA LEU A 199 -27.36 -35.37 -0.36
C LEU A 199 -28.15 -35.87 0.85
N LYS A 200 -28.11 -37.17 1.13
CA LYS A 200 -28.70 -37.75 2.34
C LYS A 200 -28.10 -37.09 3.59
N GLY A 201 -28.97 -36.60 4.48
CA GLY A 201 -28.59 -35.88 5.70
C GLY A 201 -28.33 -34.39 5.53
N ALA A 202 -28.51 -33.83 4.32
CA ALA A 202 -28.54 -32.38 4.14
C ALA A 202 -29.86 -31.81 4.69
N ALA A 203 -29.76 -30.79 5.53
CA ALA A 203 -30.89 -30.11 6.16
C ALA A 203 -30.60 -28.61 6.27
N ARG A 204 -31.67 -27.83 6.55
CA ARG A 204 -31.57 -26.40 6.80
C ARG A 204 -31.74 -26.14 8.30
N ASP A 205 -30.95 -25.24 8.83
CA ASP A 205 -31.12 -24.69 10.18
C ASP A 205 -32.12 -23.53 10.15
N ASP A 206 -32.83 -23.30 11.25
CA ASP A 206 -33.82 -22.20 11.35
C ASP A 206 -33.16 -20.82 11.17
N SER A 207 -31.89 -20.69 11.56
CA SER A 207 -31.07 -19.49 11.33
C SER A 207 -30.86 -19.20 9.83
N GLY A 208 -31.00 -20.22 8.98
CA GLY A 208 -31.06 -20.09 7.52
C GLY A 208 -29.95 -20.80 6.74
N PHE A 209 -28.83 -21.15 7.40
CA PHE A 209 -27.74 -21.93 6.80
C PHE A 209 -28.15 -23.38 6.52
N TRP A 210 -27.39 -24.07 5.68
CA TRP A 210 -27.56 -25.50 5.44
C TRP A 210 -26.42 -26.29 6.07
N TYR A 211 -26.71 -27.50 6.52
CA TYR A 211 -25.71 -28.39 7.11
C TYR A 211 -25.91 -29.84 6.67
N ARG A 212 -24.85 -30.64 6.82
CA ARG A 212 -24.88 -32.09 6.70
C ARG A 212 -23.83 -32.67 7.64
N VAL A 213 -24.28 -33.44 8.62
CA VAL A 213 -23.37 -34.27 9.44
C VAL A 213 -22.78 -35.33 8.51
N THR A 214 -21.46 -35.33 8.33
CA THR A 214 -20.74 -36.31 7.50
C THR A 214 -20.26 -37.49 8.32
N TRP A 215 -19.93 -37.24 9.60
CA TRP A 215 -19.70 -38.27 10.62
C TRP A 215 -20.27 -37.78 11.96
N GLU A 216 -21.09 -38.57 12.65
CA GLU A 216 -21.70 -38.11 13.91
C GLU A 216 -20.68 -38.03 15.06
N GLY A 217 -19.62 -38.84 15.00
CA GLY A 217 -18.65 -39.00 16.07
C GLY A 217 -19.07 -40.04 17.12
N ASP A 218 -18.28 -40.14 18.18
CA ASP A 218 -18.33 -41.18 19.19
C ASP A 218 -18.65 -40.62 20.58
N GLY A 219 -19.38 -41.42 21.38
CA GLY A 219 -19.80 -41.05 22.74
C GLY A 219 -21.04 -40.13 22.80
N GLU A 220 -21.08 -39.26 23.80
CA GLU A 220 -22.16 -38.28 24.01
C GLU A 220 -22.12 -37.15 22.98
N ARG A 221 -23.28 -36.51 22.71
CA ARG A 221 -23.31 -35.25 21.97
C ARG A 221 -22.59 -34.16 22.75
N LEU A 222 -21.94 -33.27 22.02
CA LEU A 222 -21.37 -32.05 22.56
C LEU A 222 -22.46 -31.14 23.14
N ARG A 223 -22.11 -30.47 24.23
CA ARG A 223 -22.90 -29.47 24.94
C ARG A 223 -22.22 -28.10 24.83
N LEU A 224 -22.97 -27.03 25.14
CA LEU A 224 -22.45 -25.67 25.09
C LEU A 224 -21.27 -25.44 26.05
N ASP A 225 -21.20 -26.19 27.14
CA ASP A 225 -20.16 -26.09 28.17
C ASP A 225 -18.90 -26.90 27.86
N ASP A 226 -18.93 -27.81 26.88
CA ASP A 226 -17.77 -28.63 26.51
C ASP A 226 -16.64 -27.79 25.91
N VAL A 227 -15.40 -28.16 26.23
CA VAL A 227 -14.19 -27.64 25.56
C VAL A 227 -13.80 -28.61 24.47
N VAL A 228 -13.56 -28.09 23.26
CA VAL A 228 -13.23 -28.89 22.08
C VAL A 228 -12.03 -28.35 21.34
N ASP A 229 -11.24 -29.25 20.78
CA ASP A 229 -10.29 -28.97 19.71
C ASP A 229 -10.98 -29.13 18.36
N VAL A 230 -10.97 -28.09 17.53
CA VAL A 230 -11.61 -28.08 16.22
C VAL A 230 -10.62 -27.68 15.14
N VAL A 231 -10.67 -28.37 14.00
CA VAL A 231 -10.06 -27.93 12.75
C VAL A 231 -11.15 -27.59 11.73
N VAL A 232 -10.89 -26.55 10.94
CA VAL A 232 -11.81 -26.05 9.91
C VAL A 232 -11.07 -25.92 8.58
N GLU A 233 -11.71 -26.41 7.51
CA GLU A 233 -11.38 -26.04 6.14
C GLU A 233 -12.48 -25.11 5.60
N GLU A 234 -12.09 -23.90 5.18
CA GLU A 234 -12.98 -22.85 4.67
C GLU A 234 -12.84 -22.74 3.14
N LYS A 235 -13.97 -22.84 2.43
CA LYS A 235 -14.02 -22.79 0.96
C LYS A 235 -15.08 -21.82 0.45
N LEU A 236 -14.82 -21.22 -0.70
CA LEU A 236 -15.85 -20.57 -1.52
C LEU A 236 -16.66 -21.62 -2.31
N ALA A 237 -17.83 -21.22 -2.83
CA ALA A 237 -18.71 -22.09 -3.61
C ALA A 237 -18.13 -22.58 -4.96
N ASP A 238 -17.06 -21.96 -5.46
CA ASP A 238 -16.28 -22.43 -6.62
C ASP A 238 -15.19 -23.47 -6.26
N GLY A 239 -14.98 -23.74 -4.97
CA GLY A 239 -13.96 -24.66 -4.46
C GLY A 239 -12.64 -24.00 -4.03
N THR A 240 -12.48 -22.68 -4.19
CA THR A 240 -11.31 -21.94 -3.72
C THR A 240 -11.16 -22.09 -2.20
N VAL A 241 -9.99 -22.58 -1.75
CA VAL A 241 -9.66 -22.73 -0.33
C VAL A 241 -9.19 -21.39 0.23
N VAL A 242 -9.92 -20.86 1.21
CA VAL A 242 -9.62 -19.61 1.92
C VAL A 242 -8.72 -19.88 3.12
N SER A 243 -9.01 -20.94 3.86
CA SER A 243 -8.26 -21.36 5.05
C SER A 243 -8.34 -22.89 5.19
N ASP A 244 -7.30 -23.49 5.74
CA ASP A 244 -7.20 -24.94 5.97
C ASP A 244 -6.31 -25.16 7.20
N MET A 245 -6.97 -25.39 8.34
CA MET A 245 -6.29 -25.56 9.62
C MET A 245 -5.51 -26.88 9.68
N ASP A 246 -6.09 -27.97 9.14
CA ASP A 246 -5.52 -29.32 9.20
C ASP A 246 -4.20 -29.38 8.40
N ARG A 247 -4.19 -28.85 7.17
CA ARG A 247 -2.97 -28.77 6.33
C ARG A 247 -1.90 -27.84 6.90
N THR A 248 -2.26 -26.88 7.74
CA THR A 248 -1.32 -25.96 8.38
C THR A 248 -0.86 -26.43 9.76
N GLY A 249 -1.34 -27.59 10.25
CA GLY A 249 -1.04 -28.10 11.58
C GLY A 249 -1.56 -27.18 12.70
N SER A 250 -2.62 -26.41 12.42
CA SER A 250 -3.27 -25.51 13.36
C SER A 250 -4.64 -26.06 13.78
N GLY A 251 -5.15 -25.55 14.90
CA GLY A 251 -6.46 -25.92 15.44
C GLY A 251 -6.91 -24.91 16.48
N LEU A 252 -8.20 -24.88 16.76
CA LEU A 252 -8.81 -23.94 17.69
C LEU A 252 -9.38 -24.69 18.90
N ARG A 253 -8.78 -24.45 20.08
CA ARG A 253 -9.25 -24.96 21.37
C ARG A 253 -10.07 -23.89 22.08
N GLN A 254 -11.37 -24.09 22.22
CA GLN A 254 -12.23 -23.23 23.05
C GLN A 254 -13.52 -23.96 23.45
N ARG A 255 -14.37 -23.29 24.23
CA ARG A 255 -15.69 -23.82 24.62
C ARG A 255 -16.65 -23.76 23.42
N VAL A 256 -17.58 -24.71 23.30
CA VAL A 256 -18.56 -24.72 22.20
C VAL A 256 -19.38 -23.42 22.14
N SER A 257 -19.70 -22.80 23.29
CA SER A 257 -20.38 -21.49 23.35
C SER A 257 -19.58 -20.30 22.82
N ASP A 258 -18.25 -20.43 22.70
CA ASP A 258 -17.34 -19.32 22.36
C ASP A 258 -17.07 -19.28 20.85
N PHE A 259 -17.53 -20.28 20.10
CA PHE A 259 -17.55 -20.27 18.64
C PHE A 259 -18.66 -19.35 18.11
N PRO A 260 -18.52 -18.78 16.89
CA PRO A 260 -19.61 -18.01 16.27
C PRO A 260 -20.89 -18.86 16.15
N PRO A 261 -22.10 -18.26 16.23
CA PRO A 261 -23.35 -19.01 16.42
C PRO A 261 -23.60 -20.15 15.42
N VAL A 262 -23.21 -19.97 14.15
CA VAL A 262 -23.33 -21.00 13.10
C VAL A 262 -22.44 -22.21 13.38
N PHE A 263 -21.22 -21.99 13.88
CA PHE A 263 -20.30 -23.06 14.26
C PHE A 263 -20.78 -23.75 15.53
N ALA A 264 -21.21 -23.00 16.55
CA ALA A 264 -21.77 -23.58 17.78
C ALA A 264 -23.00 -24.47 17.48
N ALA A 265 -23.95 -23.98 16.67
CA ALA A 265 -25.11 -24.75 16.21
C ALA A 265 -24.74 -25.98 15.37
N GLY A 266 -23.61 -25.94 14.65
CA GLY A 266 -23.05 -27.10 13.95
C GLY A 266 -22.41 -28.12 14.90
N LEU A 267 -21.62 -27.67 15.87
CA LEU A 267 -20.90 -28.50 16.83
C LEU A 267 -21.85 -29.26 17.77
N LEU A 268 -22.94 -28.65 18.22
CA LEU A 268 -23.97 -29.31 19.05
C LEU A 268 -24.69 -30.48 18.35
N ARG A 269 -24.52 -30.63 17.03
CA ARG A 269 -25.05 -31.77 16.26
C ARG A 269 -24.09 -32.97 16.25
N LEU A 270 -22.86 -32.77 16.72
CA LEU A 270 -21.77 -33.74 16.74
C LEU A 270 -21.50 -34.32 18.14
N LYS A 271 -20.71 -35.37 18.15
CA LYS A 271 -20.06 -36.00 19.31
C LYS A 271 -18.54 -35.82 19.19
N ASN A 272 -17.73 -36.48 20.03
CA ASN A 272 -16.28 -36.43 19.87
C ASN A 272 -15.85 -37.03 18.52
N HIS A 273 -14.77 -36.53 17.91
CA HIS A 273 -14.30 -36.90 16.57
C HIS A 273 -15.31 -36.67 15.42
N GLY A 274 -16.45 -36.02 15.68
CA GLY A 274 -17.50 -35.78 14.68
C GLY A 274 -17.08 -34.80 13.59
N GLN A 275 -17.75 -34.87 12.44
CA GLN A 275 -17.52 -34.01 11.29
C GLN A 275 -18.84 -33.53 10.65
N ILE A 276 -18.90 -32.24 10.32
CA ILE A 276 -20.05 -31.59 9.69
C ILE A 276 -19.61 -30.68 8.54
N THR A 277 -20.38 -30.68 7.45
CA THR A 277 -20.31 -29.63 6.43
C THR A 277 -21.37 -28.57 6.72
N LEU A 278 -20.97 -27.31 6.78
CA LEU A 278 -21.86 -26.14 6.89
C LEU A 278 -21.78 -25.32 5.60
N VAL A 279 -22.91 -24.73 5.21
CA VAL A 279 -23.10 -23.98 3.97
C VAL A 279 -23.79 -22.68 4.35
N VAL A 280 -22.99 -21.64 4.49
CA VAL A 280 -23.32 -20.45 5.27
C VAL A 280 -23.53 -19.29 4.31
N PRO A 281 -24.76 -18.77 4.17
CA PRO A 281 -25.05 -17.65 3.29
C PRO A 281 -24.31 -16.39 3.79
N PRO A 282 -24.03 -15.40 2.92
CA PRO A 282 -23.19 -14.26 3.26
C PRO A 282 -23.70 -13.49 4.49
N GLU A 283 -25.01 -13.41 4.70
CA GLU A 283 -25.63 -12.73 5.85
C GLU A 283 -25.30 -13.35 7.21
N LEU A 284 -24.75 -14.58 7.22
CA LEU A 284 -24.28 -15.31 8.41
C LEU A 284 -22.76 -15.55 8.39
N ALA A 285 -22.05 -14.87 7.49
CA ALA A 285 -20.60 -14.94 7.30
C ALA A 285 -20.05 -13.53 7.01
N TYR A 286 -19.27 -13.35 5.94
CA TYR A 286 -18.57 -12.08 5.64
C TYR A 286 -19.45 -10.99 4.95
N GLY A 287 -20.74 -11.28 4.73
CA GLY A 287 -21.72 -10.33 4.21
C GLY A 287 -21.41 -9.72 2.84
N ASP A 288 -21.99 -8.56 2.60
CA ASP A 288 -21.76 -7.78 1.39
C ASP A 288 -20.36 -7.15 1.33
N LYS A 289 -19.67 -6.98 2.46
CA LYS A 289 -18.30 -6.46 2.49
C LYS A 289 -17.29 -7.50 1.99
N GLY A 290 -17.54 -8.78 2.28
CA GLY A 290 -16.53 -9.83 2.11
C GLY A 290 -15.34 -9.65 3.06
N TYR A 291 -14.25 -10.35 2.76
CA TYR A 291 -12.96 -10.23 3.43
C TYR A 291 -11.83 -10.20 2.39
N PRO A 292 -11.55 -9.04 1.77
CA PRO A 292 -10.52 -8.94 0.74
C PRO A 292 -9.11 -9.23 1.26
N PRO A 293 -8.23 -9.87 0.46
CA PRO A 293 -8.44 -10.33 -0.91
C PRO A 293 -9.05 -11.74 -1.01
N ASP A 294 -9.36 -12.40 0.12
CA ASP A 294 -9.61 -13.84 0.16
C ASP A 294 -11.08 -14.23 -0.06
N VAL A 295 -12.04 -13.42 0.44
CA VAL A 295 -13.48 -13.69 0.35
C VAL A 295 -14.21 -12.54 -0.38
N PRO A 296 -14.85 -12.79 -1.54
CA PRO A 296 -15.54 -11.75 -2.28
C PRO A 296 -16.87 -11.29 -1.64
N PRO A 297 -17.33 -10.06 -1.93
CA PRO A 297 -18.67 -9.57 -1.62
C PRO A 297 -19.80 -10.57 -1.91
N GLY A 298 -20.63 -10.86 -0.91
CA GLY A 298 -21.81 -11.72 -1.05
C GLY A 298 -21.49 -13.20 -1.28
N ALA A 299 -20.28 -13.67 -0.91
CA ALA A 299 -19.92 -15.08 -0.99
C ALA A 299 -20.63 -15.95 0.05
N THR A 300 -21.20 -17.07 -0.39
CA THR A 300 -21.58 -18.17 0.49
C THR A 300 -20.33 -18.96 0.86
N MET A 301 -20.10 -19.13 2.16
CA MET A 301 -18.97 -19.89 2.70
C MET A 301 -19.33 -21.35 2.91
N ILE A 302 -18.36 -22.24 2.70
CA ILE A 302 -18.51 -23.67 2.91
C ILE A 302 -17.45 -24.10 3.92
N TYR A 303 -17.91 -24.56 5.07
CA TYR A 303 -17.04 -25.00 6.16
C TYR A 303 -17.11 -26.51 6.30
N GLN A 304 -15.96 -27.17 6.29
CA GLN A 304 -15.84 -28.54 6.79
C GLN A 304 -15.21 -28.45 8.17
N VAL A 305 -16.01 -28.76 9.18
CA VAL A 305 -15.65 -28.66 10.59
C VAL A 305 -15.47 -30.07 11.12
N ARG A 306 -14.31 -30.35 11.71
CA ARG A 306 -14.01 -31.62 12.38
C ARG A 306 -13.61 -31.33 13.82
N VAL A 307 -14.27 -31.99 14.76
CA VAL A 307 -13.81 -32.08 16.15
C VAL A 307 -12.61 -33.02 16.15
N SER A 308 -11.47 -32.57 16.62
CA SER A 308 -10.32 -33.44 16.89
C SER A 308 -10.54 -34.16 18.21
N ASP A 309 -10.80 -33.42 19.29
CA ASP A 309 -11.03 -33.97 20.63
C ASP A 309 -12.03 -33.14 21.45
N ARG A 310 -12.72 -33.81 22.39
CA ARG A 310 -13.50 -33.22 23.48
C ARG A 310 -12.67 -33.33 24.76
N ILE A 311 -12.28 -32.20 25.31
CA ILE A 311 -11.43 -32.13 26.51
C ILE A 311 -12.32 -32.18 27.75
N ASP A 312 -12.09 -33.15 28.64
CA ASP A 312 -12.78 -33.19 29.93
C ASP A 312 -12.31 -32.05 30.85
N GLY A 313 -13.23 -31.46 31.60
CA GLY A 313 -12.97 -30.30 32.45
C GLY A 313 -11.98 -30.56 33.59
N SER A 314 -11.64 -31.83 33.84
CA SER A 314 -10.64 -32.27 34.81
C SER A 314 -9.20 -31.96 34.40
N GLU A 315 -8.90 -31.84 33.10
CA GLU A 315 -7.52 -31.62 32.59
C GLU A 315 -7.07 -30.15 32.58
N ILE A 316 -7.97 -29.18 32.86
CA ILE A 316 -7.66 -27.74 32.89
C ILE A 316 -6.96 -27.33 34.23
N LYS A 317 -5.97 -28.11 34.67
CA LYS A 317 -5.12 -27.84 35.84
C LYS A 317 -3.65 -28.22 35.59
N GLY A 318 -2.94 -27.44 34.76
CA GLY A 318 -1.60 -27.84 34.30
C GLY A 318 -0.56 -26.76 33.93
N GLY A 319 -0.81 -25.46 34.14
CA GLY A 319 0.21 -24.42 33.93
C GLY A 319 0.58 -24.09 32.46
N PRO A 320 1.44 -23.07 32.22
CA PRO A 320 1.52 -22.41 30.90
C PRO A 320 2.73 -22.83 30.05
N SER A 321 2.53 -23.07 28.75
CA SER A 321 3.36 -22.60 27.61
C SER A 321 2.99 -23.37 26.34
N GLY A 322 2.83 -22.68 25.20
CA GLY A 322 2.52 -23.36 23.93
C GLY A 322 2.05 -22.44 22.81
N ALA A 323 2.85 -21.43 22.46
CA ALA A 323 2.60 -20.48 21.37
C ALA A 323 1.26 -19.70 21.43
N ALA A 324 1.36 -18.44 21.88
CA ALA A 324 0.53 -17.38 21.31
C ALA A 324 0.93 -17.19 19.83
N GLN A 325 0.47 -18.08 18.96
CA GLN A 325 0.58 -17.92 17.52
C GLN A 325 -0.28 -16.72 17.13
N LYS A 326 0.34 -15.75 16.45
CA LYS A 326 -0.26 -14.45 16.15
C LYS A 326 -1.67 -14.62 15.58
N GLN A 327 -2.66 -14.08 16.30
CA GLN A 327 -3.96 -13.76 15.73
C GLN A 327 -3.74 -12.74 14.60
N ASN A 328 -3.60 -13.22 13.36
CA ASN A 328 -4.08 -12.45 12.23
C ASN A 328 -5.60 -12.38 12.38
N GLY A 329 -6.17 -11.17 12.37
CA GLY A 329 -7.60 -10.94 12.51
C GLY A 329 -8.40 -11.53 11.33
N ARG A 330 -8.66 -12.83 11.40
CA ARG A 330 -9.41 -13.65 10.45
C ARG A 330 -10.63 -14.32 11.10
N SER A 331 -11.08 -13.81 12.24
CA SER A 331 -12.39 -14.15 12.79
C SER A 331 -13.46 -13.33 12.06
N ALA A 332 -14.38 -14.01 11.38
CA ALA A 332 -15.69 -13.42 11.08
C ALA A 332 -16.35 -13.01 12.41
N GLY A 333 -16.80 -11.76 12.49
CA GLY A 333 -17.61 -11.25 13.59
C GLY A 333 -19.08 -11.19 13.19
#